data_AF-A0A3M1Z978-F1
#
_entry.id   AF-A0A3M1Z978-F1
#
_cell.length_a   1.000
_cell.length_b   1.000
_cell.length_c   1.000
_cell.angle_alpha   90.00
_cell.angle_beta   90.00
_cell.angle_gamma   90.00
#
_symmetry.space_group_name_H-M   'P 1'
#
loop_
_entity.id
_entity.type
_entity.pdbx_description
1 polymer ?
#
loop_
_entity_poly.entity_id
_entity_poly.type
_entity_poly.pdbx_seq_one_letter_code
_entity_poly.pdbx_strand_id
1 'polypeptide(L)'
;NGGVTWSTLIIYFVFMYKAVTEKRTALGGRINFREAVQPAFTVYVFANFIYYTFIYLMFNYFDPALTDLQRDLMAQSGIDTKGLDLKMTLPLTFYTFAQSLIPGFAFSALLATILKR
;
A
#
# COMPACT_ATOMS: atom_id res chain seq x y z
N ASN A 1 10.43 -10.97 11.10
CA ASN A 1 9.16 -10.42 10.56
C ASN A 1 9.22 -9.83 9.16
N GLY A 2 10.29 -10.04 8.36
CA GLY A 2 10.29 -9.56 6.96
C GLY A 2 9.29 -10.30 6.06
N GLY A 3 9.09 -11.60 6.26
CA GLY A 3 8.30 -12.44 5.35
C GLY A 3 6.86 -11.97 5.12
N VAL A 4 6.18 -11.47 6.16
CA VAL A 4 4.79 -11.00 6.06
C VAL A 4 4.68 -9.72 5.23
N THR A 5 5.61 -8.79 5.39
CA THR A 5 5.66 -7.53 4.62
C THR A 5 6.02 -7.76 3.16
N TRP A 6 6.87 -8.74 2.87
CA TRP A 6 7.18 -9.15 1.48
C TRP A 6 6.00 -9.88 0.82
N SER A 7 5.22 -10.63 1.60
CA SER A 7 4.06 -11.38 1.09
C SER A 7 2.94 -10.45 0.61
N THR A 8 2.67 -9.35 1.31
CA THR A 8 1.71 -8.34 0.87
C THR A 8 2.15 -7.69 -0.43
N LEU A 9 3.43 -7.37 -0.60
CA LEU A 9 3.93 -6.78 -1.85
C LEU A 9 3.73 -7.71 -3.06
N ILE A 10 3.94 -9.02 -2.91
CA ILE A 10 3.74 -9.99 -3.99
C ILE A 10 2.31 -9.94 -4.52
N ILE A 11 1.31 -9.91 -3.63
CA ILE A 11 -0.10 -9.86 -4.02
C ILE A 11 -0.38 -8.59 -4.84
N TYR A 12 0.14 -7.43 -4.39
CA TYR A 12 0.02 -6.18 -5.14
C TYR A 12 0.61 -6.30 -6.55
N PHE A 13 1.84 -6.80 -6.66
CA PHE A 13 2.50 -6.95 -7.96
C PHE A 13 1.76 -7.91 -8.90
N VAL A 14 1.18 -9.00 -8.38
CA VAL A 14 0.38 -9.93 -9.19
C VAL A 14 -0.85 -9.24 -9.77
N PHE A 15 -1.62 -8.51 -8.96
CA PHE A 15 -2.81 -7.81 -9.45
C PHE A 15 -2.47 -6.66 -10.39
N MET A 16 -1.41 -5.91 -10.10
CA MET A 16 -0.90 -4.88 -11.00
C MET A 16 -0.49 -5.48 -12.34
N TYR A 17 0.25 -6.59 -12.34
CA TYR A 17 0.66 -7.30 -13.56
C TYR A 17 -0.53 -7.78 -14.38
N LYS A 18 -1.54 -8.38 -13.72
CA LYS A 18 -2.76 -8.81 -14.40
C LYS A 18 -3.48 -7.63 -15.05
N ALA A 19 -3.63 -6.51 -14.34
CA ALA A 19 -4.31 -5.33 -14.87
C ALA A 19 -3.58 -4.73 -16.10
N VAL A 20 -2.25 -4.68 -16.09
CA VAL A 20 -1.47 -4.25 -17.26
C VAL A 20 -1.65 -5.23 -18.42
N THR A 21 -1.58 -6.52 -18.14
CA THR A 21 -1.67 -7.58 -19.17
C THR A 21 -3.05 -7.60 -19.82
N GLU A 22 -4.11 -7.43 -19.03
CA GLU A 22 -5.49 -7.34 -19.52
C GLU A 22 -5.68 -6.14 -20.44
N LYS A 23 -5.18 -4.96 -20.03
CA LYS A 23 -5.21 -3.76 -20.89
C LYS A 23 -4.40 -3.95 -22.17
N ARG A 24 -3.24 -4.62 -22.09
CA ARG A 24 -2.43 -4.95 -23.28
C ARG A 24 -3.18 -5.87 -24.23
N THR A 25 -3.85 -6.89 -23.72
CA THR A 25 -4.66 -7.81 -24.52
C THR A 25 -5.81 -7.07 -25.21
N ALA A 26 -6.49 -6.15 -24.51
CA ALA A 26 -7.54 -5.31 -25.07
C ALA A 26 -7.05 -4.38 -26.20
N LEU A 27 -5.77 -3.99 -26.17
CA LEU A 27 -5.12 -3.16 -27.18
C LEU A 27 -4.47 -3.97 -28.34
N GLY A 28 -4.78 -5.27 -28.45
CA GLY A 28 -4.24 -6.12 -29.53
C GLY A 28 -2.81 -6.60 -29.29
N GLY A 29 -2.38 -6.64 -28.03
CA GLY A 29 -1.12 -7.28 -27.62
C GLY A 29 0.08 -6.35 -27.47
N ARG A 30 -0.06 -5.05 -27.80
CA ARG A 30 0.96 -4.02 -27.56
C ARG A 30 0.46 -2.97 -26.60
N ILE A 31 1.36 -2.45 -25.77
CA ILE A 31 1.05 -1.37 -24.83
C ILE A 31 2.23 -0.43 -24.67
N ASN A 32 1.98 0.88 -24.70
CA ASN A 32 3.03 1.86 -24.40
C ASN A 32 3.20 2.07 -22.88
N PHE A 33 4.28 2.73 -22.49
CA PHE A 33 4.59 2.95 -21.07
C PHE A 33 3.45 3.63 -20.30
N ARG A 34 2.90 4.72 -20.86
CA ARG A 34 1.82 5.49 -20.22
C ARG A 34 0.58 4.63 -20.02
N GLU A 35 0.21 3.85 -21.03
CA GLU A 35 -0.92 2.94 -20.98
C GLU A 35 -0.73 1.83 -19.97
N ALA A 36 0.50 1.36 -19.75
CA ALA A 36 0.84 0.33 -18.77
C ALA A 36 0.93 0.86 -17.33
N VAL A 37 1.45 2.09 -17.12
CA VAL A 37 1.53 2.68 -15.77
C VAL A 37 0.14 2.89 -15.18
N GLN A 38 -0.81 3.38 -15.98
CA GLN A 38 -2.15 3.74 -15.50
C GLN A 38 -2.89 2.58 -14.78
N PRO A 39 -3.09 1.38 -15.38
CA PRO A 39 -3.79 0.29 -14.70
C PRO A 39 -3.00 -0.24 -13.49
N ALA A 40 -1.66 -0.32 -13.57
CA ALA A 40 -0.83 -0.73 -12.45
C ALA A 40 -0.99 0.21 -11.25
N PHE A 41 -0.88 1.52 -11.49
CA PHE A 41 -1.00 2.52 -10.44
C PHE A 41 -2.42 2.58 -9.86
N THR A 42 -3.44 2.43 -10.71
CA THR A 42 -4.85 2.39 -10.28
C THR A 42 -5.08 1.26 -9.28
N VAL A 43 -4.61 0.04 -9.58
CA VAL A 43 -4.72 -1.10 -8.66
C VAL A 43 -4.02 -0.80 -7.33
N TYR A 44 -2.81 -0.22 -7.38
CA TYR A 44 -2.07 0.14 -6.17
C TYR A 44 -2.83 1.14 -5.28
N VAL A 45 -3.40 2.18 -5.89
CA VAL A 45 -4.18 3.23 -5.20
C VAL A 45 -5.38 2.62 -4.49
N PHE A 46 -6.18 1.81 -5.20
CA PHE A 46 -7.36 1.18 -4.61
C PHE A 46 -7.02 0.20 -3.49
N ALA A 47 -6.01 -0.64 -3.70
CA ALA A 47 -5.57 -1.58 -2.69
C ALA A 47 -5.04 -0.86 -1.43
N ASN A 48 -4.26 0.21 -1.59
CA ASN A 48 -3.80 1.03 -0.46
C ASN A 48 -4.97 1.74 0.23
N PHE A 49 -5.90 2.29 -0.53
CA PHE A 49 -7.06 2.97 0.04
C PHE A 49 -7.87 2.02 0.93
N ILE A 50 -8.12 0.80 0.47
CA ILE A 50 -8.77 -0.26 1.27
C ILE A 50 -7.94 -0.59 2.51
N TYR A 51 -6.63 -0.78 2.36
CA TYR A 51 -5.72 -1.09 3.46
C TYR A 51 -5.72 -0.03 4.57
N TYR A 52 -5.56 1.25 4.22
CA TYR A 52 -5.55 2.33 5.20
C TYR A 52 -6.93 2.56 5.83
N THR A 53 -8.01 2.38 5.06
CA THR A 53 -9.37 2.40 5.61
C THR A 53 -9.56 1.29 6.64
N PHE A 54 -9.15 0.06 6.30
CA PHE A 54 -9.21 -1.07 7.21
C PHE A 54 -8.40 -0.85 8.48
N ILE A 55 -7.15 -0.38 8.36
CA ILE A 55 -6.28 -0.11 9.51
C ILE A 55 -6.86 1.00 10.39
N TYR A 56 -7.36 2.08 9.80
CA TYR A 56 -8.03 3.14 10.56
C TYR A 56 -9.21 2.62 11.37
N LEU A 57 -10.07 1.80 10.74
CA LEU A 57 -11.24 1.22 11.40
C LEU A 57 -10.84 0.24 12.51
N MET A 58 -9.82 -0.60 12.26
CA MET A 58 -9.33 -1.58 13.21
C MET A 58 -8.84 -0.92 14.50
N PHE A 59 -7.94 0.06 14.39
CA PHE A 59 -7.31 0.70 15.55
C PHE A 59 -8.21 1.71 16.28
N ASN A 60 -9.28 2.22 15.64
CA ASN A 60 -10.16 3.20 16.29
C ASN A 60 -11.49 2.62 16.77
N TYR A 61 -12.04 1.60 16.10
CA TYR A 61 -13.41 1.14 16.35
C TYR A 61 -13.52 -0.33 16.70
N PHE A 62 -12.75 -1.22 16.06
CA PHE A 62 -12.90 -2.67 16.29
C PHE A 62 -12.06 -3.19 17.44
N ASP A 63 -10.80 -2.78 17.52
CA ASP A 63 -9.89 -3.18 18.60
C ASP A 63 -8.92 -2.04 18.96
N PRO A 64 -9.38 -1.05 19.75
CA PRO A 64 -8.53 0.05 20.20
C PRO A 64 -7.37 -0.38 21.10
N ALA A 65 -7.44 -1.58 21.71
CA ALA A 65 -6.39 -2.11 22.58
C ALA A 65 -5.11 -2.44 21.80
N LEU A 66 -5.19 -2.58 20.47
CA LEU A 66 -4.03 -2.69 19.59
C LEU A 66 -3.07 -1.51 19.71
N THR A 67 -3.57 -0.29 19.96
CA THR A 67 -2.71 0.89 20.17
C THR A 67 -1.90 0.76 21.46
N ASP A 68 -2.48 0.18 22.51
CA ASP A 68 -1.79 -0.06 23.77
C ASP A 68 -0.75 -1.18 23.61
N LEU A 69 -1.08 -2.25 22.90
CA LEU A 69 -0.12 -3.30 22.54
C LEU A 69 1.06 -2.73 21.74
N GLN A 70 0.79 -1.83 20.79
CA GLN A 70 1.84 -1.17 20.02
C GLN A 70 2.74 -0.32 20.93
N ARG A 71 2.17 0.38 21.92
CA ARG A 71 2.93 1.14 22.92
C ARG A 71 3.85 0.23 23.74
N ASP A 72 3.32 -0.90 24.21
CA ASP A 72 4.07 -1.86 25.01
C ASP A 72 5.24 -2.47 24.22
N LEU A 73 5.03 -2.82 22.95
CA LEU A 73 6.09 -3.32 22.07
C LEU A 73 7.18 -2.28 21.81
N MET A 74 6.80 -1.00 21.65
CA MET A 74 7.76 0.10 21.49
C MET A 74 8.58 0.33 22.77
N ALA A 75 7.92 0.29 23.93
CA ALA A 75 8.59 0.41 25.23
C ALA A 75 9.57 -0.75 25.48
N GLN A 76 9.19 -1.99 25.15
CA GLN A 76 10.08 -3.16 25.21
C GLN A 76 11.29 -3.04 24.27
N SER A 77 11.14 -2.29 23.18
CA SER A 77 12.23 -2.02 22.21
C SER A 77 13.11 -0.84 22.61
N GLY A 78 12.90 -0.26 23.80
CA GLY A 78 13.67 0.89 24.30
C GLY A 78 13.28 2.24 23.70
N ILE A 79 12.14 2.32 23.00
CA ILE A 79 11.62 3.58 22.45
C ILE A 79 10.74 4.23 23.52
N ASP A 80 11.14 5.43 23.98
CA ASP A 80 10.30 6.20 24.90
C ASP A 80 9.05 6.69 24.17
N THR A 81 7.89 6.26 24.66
CA THR A 81 6.57 6.60 24.09
C THR A 81 5.87 7.72 24.86
N LYS A 82 6.51 8.32 25.87
CA LYS A 82 5.94 9.43 26.64
C LYS A 82 5.63 10.62 25.74
N GLY A 83 4.34 10.96 25.65
CA GLY A 83 3.85 12.08 24.84
C GLY A 83 3.53 11.74 23.37
N LEU A 84 3.77 10.50 22.93
CA LEU A 84 3.35 10.04 21.60
C LEU A 84 1.88 9.63 21.62
N ASP A 85 1.05 10.38 20.90
CA ASP A 85 -0.31 9.94 20.58
C ASP A 85 -0.24 8.90 19.46
N LEU A 86 -0.32 7.63 19.87
CA LEU A 86 -0.29 6.48 18.97
C LEU A 86 -1.66 6.21 18.32
N LYS A 87 -2.67 7.03 18.61
CA LYS A 87 -3.98 6.90 17.95
C LYS A 87 -3.85 7.19 16.46
N MET A 88 -4.49 6.34 15.67
CA MET A 88 -4.62 6.53 14.24
C MET A 88 -5.62 7.66 13.96
N THR A 89 -5.14 8.89 13.85
CA THR A 89 -6.01 10.01 13.47
C THR A 89 -6.28 9.99 11.97
N LEU A 90 -7.48 10.41 11.57
CA LEU A 90 -7.89 10.43 10.17
C LEU A 90 -6.95 11.29 9.29
N PRO A 91 -6.51 12.50 9.71
CA PRO A 91 -5.55 13.29 8.94
C PRO A 91 -4.20 12.58 8.77
N LEU A 92 -3.69 11.93 9.81
CA LEU A 92 -2.42 11.21 9.75
C LEU A 92 -2.53 9.97 8.85
N THR A 93 -3.61 9.21 8.96
CA THR A 93 -3.86 8.05 8.10
C THR A 93 -4.02 8.45 6.64
N PHE A 94 -4.73 9.55 6.36
CA PHE A 94 -4.85 10.07 4.99
C PHE A 94 -3.52 10.58 4.45
N TYR A 95 -2.75 11.29 5.26
CA TYR A 95 -1.42 11.78 4.88
C TYR A 95 -0.46 10.63 4.56
N THR A 96 -0.44 9.60 5.41
CA THR A 96 0.39 8.40 5.17
C THR A 96 -0.04 7.63 3.93
N PHE A 97 -1.34 7.54 3.64
CA PHE A 97 -1.85 7.04 2.36
C PHE A 97 -1.33 7.88 1.18
N ALA A 98 -1.43 9.20 1.25
CA ALA A 98 -0.95 10.08 0.18
C ALA A 98 0.57 9.93 -0.05
N GLN A 99 1.35 9.78 1.02
CA GLN A 99 2.79 9.50 0.94
C GLN A 99 3.08 8.14 0.29
N SER A 100 2.25 7.11 0.53
CA SER A 100 2.45 5.77 -0.06
C SER A 100 2.25 5.77 -1.58
N LEU A 101 1.58 6.77 -2.14
CA LEU A 101 1.40 6.90 -3.59
C LEU A 101 2.72 7.14 -4.34
N ILE A 102 3.72 7.75 -3.69
CA ILE A 102 5.04 8.00 -4.30
C ILE A 102 5.75 6.68 -4.64
N PRO A 103 6.01 5.76 -3.68
CA PRO A 103 6.58 4.46 -4.01
C PRO A 103 5.64 3.61 -4.86
N GLY A 104 4.31 3.73 -4.70
CA GLY A 104 3.34 3.08 -5.56
C GLY A 104 3.49 3.42 -7.04
N PHE A 105 3.73 4.70 -7.34
CA PHE A 105 4.02 5.15 -8.68
C PHE A 105 5.35 4.57 -9.20
N ALA A 106 6.40 4.57 -8.36
CA ALA A 106 7.69 3.99 -8.73
C ALA A 106 7.57 2.48 -9.08
N PHE A 107 6.82 1.70 -8.28
CA PHE A 107 6.55 0.29 -8.58
C PHE A 107 5.75 0.11 -9.88
N SER A 108 4.78 0.99 -10.11
CA SER A 108 3.97 0.98 -11.33
C SER A 108 4.81 1.30 -12.57
N ALA A 109 5.71 2.29 -12.46
CA ALA A 109 6.65 2.67 -13.52
C ALA A 109 7.67 1.56 -13.81
N LEU A 110 8.20 0.90 -12.78
CA LEU A 110 9.09 -0.26 -12.94
C LEU A 110 8.38 -1.38 -13.70
N LEU A 111 7.16 -1.74 -13.27
CA LEU A 111 6.37 -2.78 -13.90
C LEU A 111 6.02 -2.43 -15.35
N ALA A 112 5.60 -1.19 -15.61
CA ALA A 112 5.33 -0.71 -16.96
C ALA A 112 6.56 -0.75 -17.87
N THR A 113 7.75 -0.49 -17.33
CA THR A 113 9.01 -0.57 -18.09
C THR A 113 9.33 -2.01 -18.50
N ILE A 114 9.00 -2.98 -17.65
CA ILE A 114 9.18 -4.42 -17.93
C ILE A 114 8.16 -4.90 -18.95
N LEU A 115 6.92 -4.44 -18.85
CA LEU A 115 5.79 -4.94 -19.64
C LEU A 115 5.51 -4.19 -20.94
N LYS A 116 6.15 -3.03 -21.18
CA LYS A 116 6.05 -2.30 -22.46
C LYS A 116 6.65 -3.17 -23.57
N ARG A 117 5.80 -3.85 -24.34
CA ARG A 117 6.14 -4.63 -25.54
C ARG A 117 4.90 -4.69 -26.42
#